data_AF-A0A950FT15-F1
#
_entry.id   AF-A0A950FT15-F1
#
_cell.length_a   1.000
_cell.length_b   1.000
_cell.length_c   1.000
_cell.angle_alpha   90.00
_cell.angle_beta   90.00
_cell.angle_gamma   90.00
#
_symmetry.space_group_name_H-M   'P 1'
#
loop_
_entity.id
_entity.type
_entity.pdbx_description
1 polymer ?
#
loop_
_entity_poly.entity_id
_entity_poly.type
_entity_poly.pdbx_seq_one_letter_code
_entity_poly.pdbx_strand_id
1 'polypeptide(L)' 'MHASITRPPSCTQDRSGRSIARIAWLLARFIRREAVRYELYEACFGASSTAFRSDIAAVRAARIYRGAELLGSDAP' A
#
# COMPACT_ATOMS: atom_id res chain seq x y z
N MET A 1 17.20 45.56 5.45
CA MET A 1 16.51 44.37 5.99
C MET A 1 16.33 43.39 4.84
N HIS A 2 17.23 42.42 4.67
CA HIS A 2 17.10 41.37 3.66
C HIS A 2 16.37 40.18 4.27
N ALA A 3 15.15 39.93 3.81
CA ALA A 3 14.42 38.72 4.15
C ALA A 3 15.00 37.56 3.33
N SER A 4 15.72 36.67 4.00
CA SER A 4 16.14 35.39 3.44
C SER A 4 14.89 34.61 3.03
N ILE A 5 14.72 34.37 1.73
CA ILE A 5 13.68 33.49 1.21
C ILE A 5 14.03 32.07 1.64
N THR A 6 13.46 31.64 2.76
CA THR A 6 13.52 30.26 3.22
C THR A 6 12.78 29.40 2.20
N ARG A 7 13.56 28.72 1.35
CA ARG A 7 13.11 27.70 0.40
C ARG A 7 12.12 26.77 1.13
N PRO A 8 10.90 26.52 0.60
CA PRO A 8 9.97 25.61 1.26
C PRO A 8 10.65 24.26 1.42
N PRO A 9 10.42 23.54 2.55
CA PRO A 9 10.99 22.22 2.74
C PRO A 9 10.58 21.39 1.53
N SER A 10 11.58 20.86 0.83
CA SER A 10 11.40 19.94 -0.28
C SER A 10 10.38 18.90 0.17
N CYS A 11 9.18 18.93 -0.42
CA CYS A 11 8.18 17.91 -0.21
C CYS A 11 8.81 16.57 -0.62
N THR A 12 9.44 15.88 0.32
CA THR A 12 9.57 14.41 0.30
C THR A 12 8.16 13.90 0.43
N GLN A 13 7.45 13.99 -0.70
CA GLN A 13 6.10 13.57 -0.94
C GLN A 13 5.95 12.21 -0.30
N ASP A 14 4.97 12.13 0.58
CA ASP A 14 4.72 11.13 1.60
C ASP A 14 4.59 9.68 1.04
N ARG A 15 5.69 9.15 0.49
CA ARG A 15 5.77 7.80 -0.06
C ARG A 15 5.61 6.78 1.06
N SER A 16 6.16 7.08 2.23
CA SER A 16 6.08 6.24 3.42
C SER A 16 4.65 6.16 3.97
N GLY A 17 3.94 7.29 4.12
CA GLY A 17 2.56 7.29 4.62
C GLY A 17 1.57 6.67 3.65
N ARG A 18 1.77 6.84 2.33
CA ARG A 18 1.00 6.09 1.32
C ARG A 18 1.24 4.57 1.42
N SER A 19 2.48 4.15 1.71
CA SER A 19 2.80 2.74 1.95
C SER A 19 2.11 2.18 3.20
N ILE A 20 2.12 2.94 4.31
CA ILE A 20 1.47 2.54 5.56
C ILE A 20 -0.05 2.40 5.38
N ALA A 21 -0.70 3.36 4.70
CA ALA A 21 -2.14 3.31 4.45
C ALA A 21 -2.55 2.09 3.61
N ARG A 22 -1.75 1.75 2.61
CA ARG A 22 -1.93 0.56 1.77
C ARG A 22 -1.84 -0.74 2.57
N ILE A 23 -0.81 -0.86 3.41
CA ILE A 23 -0.63 -2.04 4.28
C ILE A 23 -1.77 -2.14 5.29
N ALA A 24 -2.15 -1.05 5.95
CA ALA A 24 -3.27 -1.02 6.88
C ALA A 24 -4.59 -1.45 6.23
N TRP A 25 -4.84 -1.03 4.99
CA TRP A 25 -6.02 -1.45 4.23
C TRP A 25 -6.02 -2.95 3.91
N LEU A 26 -4.88 -3.51 3.52
CA LEU A 26 -4.72 -4.95 3.30
C LEU A 26 -4.98 -5.73 4.59
N LEU A 27 -4.39 -5.29 5.70
CA LEU A 27 -4.58 -5.91 7.02
C LEU A 27 -6.06 -5.91 7.44
N ALA A 28 -6.75 -4.78 7.27
CA ALA A 28 -8.17 -4.68 7.62
C ALA A 28 -9.02 -5.70 6.85
N ARG A 29 -8.72 -5.92 5.56
CA ARG A 29 -9.42 -6.92 4.74
C ARG A 29 -9.12 -8.34 5.15
N PHE A 30 -7.85 -8.68 5.41
CA PHE A 30 -7.49 -10.01 5.89
C PHE A 30 -8.11 -10.32 7.25
N ILE A 31 -8.16 -9.35 8.17
CA ILE A 31 -8.85 -9.53 9.46
C ILE A 31 -10.34 -9.82 9.25
N ARG A 32 -10.97 -9.17 8.27
CA ARG A 32 -12.38 -9.39 7.90
C ARG A 32 -12.61 -10.59 6.98
N ARG A 33 -11.54 -11.29 6.56
CA ARG A 33 -11.57 -12.36 5.55
C ARG A 33 -12.24 -11.92 4.23
N GLU A 34 -12.08 -10.65 3.89
CA GLU A 34 -12.56 -10.12 2.62
C GLU A 34 -11.57 -10.46 1.51
N ALA A 35 -12.09 -10.70 0.31
CA ALA A 35 -11.25 -10.87 -0.86
C ALA A 35 -10.47 -9.58 -1.17
N VAL A 36 -9.18 -9.74 -1.45
CA VAL A 36 -8.27 -8.71 -1.90
C VAL A 36 -8.00 -8.91 -3.39
N ARG A 37 -8.40 -7.91 -4.17
CA ARG A 37 -8.27 -7.87 -5.63
C ARG A 37 -7.37 -6.72 -6.05
N TYR A 38 -6.54 -6.92 -7.07
CA TYR A 38 -5.66 -5.86 -7.58
C TYR A 38 -6.46 -4.67 -8.11
N GLU A 39 -7.52 -4.91 -8.89
CA GLU A 39 -8.37 -3.83 -9.45
C GLU A 39 -8.90 -2.88 -8.36
N LEU A 40 -9.27 -3.43 -7.21
CA LEU A 40 -9.79 -2.65 -6.09
C LEU A 40 -8.68 -1.92 -5.33
N TYR A 41 -7.51 -2.55 -5.24
CA TYR A 41 -6.31 -1.93 -4.69
C TYR A 41 -5.85 -0.74 -5.53
N GLU A 42 -5.83 -0.89 -6.86
CA GLU A 42 -5.53 0.18 -7.81
C GLU A 42 -6.56 1.30 -7.73
N ALA A 43 -7.87 0.97 -7.70
CA ALA A 43 -8.92 1.97 -7.58
C ALA A 43 -8.82 2.80 -6.28
N CYS A 44 -8.41 2.18 -5.16
CA CYS A 44 -8.27 2.87 -3.87
C CYS A 44 -7.00 3.73 -3.77
N PHE A 45 -5.90 3.31 -4.41
CA PHE A 45 -4.57 3.89 -4.14
C PHE A 45 -3.83 4.44 -5.37
N GLY A 46 -4.36 4.22 -6.58
CA GLY A 46 -3.67 4.49 -7.84
C GLY A 46 -2.31 3.78 -7.94
N ALA A 47 -2.18 2.63 -7.27
CA ALA A 47 -0.92 1.92 -7.10
C ALA A 47 -0.74 0.83 -8.16
N SER A 48 0.49 0.70 -8.67
CA SER A 48 0.82 -0.31 -9.67
C SER A 48 0.76 -1.75 -9.13
N SER A 49 0.64 -2.71 -10.03
CA SER A 49 0.67 -4.15 -9.72
C SER A 49 1.96 -4.56 -8.99
N THR A 50 3.10 -3.96 -9.30
CA THR A 50 4.36 -4.18 -8.59
C THR A 50 4.28 -3.74 -7.13
N ALA A 51 3.70 -2.56 -6.86
CA ALA A 51 3.50 -2.08 -5.51
C ALA A 51 2.54 -3.00 -4.73
N PHE A 52 1.43 -3.39 -5.36
CA PHE A 52 0.51 -4.36 -4.79
C PHE A 52 1.21 -5.68 -4.40
N ARG A 53 1.98 -6.28 -5.30
CA ARG A 53 2.73 -7.52 -5.02
C ARG A 53 3.74 -7.33 -3.89
N SER A 54 4.43 -6.20 -3.85
CA SER A 54 5.38 -5.87 -2.77
C SER A 54 4.67 -5.76 -1.42
N ASP A 55 3.52 -5.10 -1.37
CA ASP A 55 2.75 -4.91 -0.14
C ASP A 55 2.15 -6.25 0.35
N ILE A 56 1.67 -7.10 -0.57
CA ILE A 56 1.26 -8.49 -0.25
C ILE A 56 2.44 -9.31 0.28
N ALA A 57 3.62 -9.21 -0.32
CA ALA A 57 4.81 -9.91 0.13
C ALA A 57 5.21 -9.48 1.55
N ALA A 58 5.12 -8.19 1.87
CA ALA A 58 5.36 -7.66 3.21
C ALA A 58 4.37 -8.23 4.24
N VAL A 59 3.07 -8.29 3.91
CA VAL A 59 2.05 -8.85 4.81
C VAL A 59 2.21 -10.38 4.98
N ARG A 60 2.61 -11.09 3.91
CA ARG A 60 2.98 -12.52 3.98
C ARG A 60 4.20 -12.77 4.87
N ALA A 61 5.25 -11.97 4.71
CA ALA A 61 6.46 -12.06 5.53
C ALA A 61 6.16 -11.82 7.02
N ALA A 62 5.21 -10.93 7.32
CA ALA A 62 4.72 -10.70 8.68
C ALA A 62 3.82 -11.83 9.22
N ARG A 63 3.52 -12.88 8.43
CA ARG A 63 2.61 -13.99 8.76
C ARG A 63 1.19 -13.56 9.10
N ILE A 64 0.74 -12.42 8.57
CA ILE A 64 -0.62 -11.92 8.80
C ILE A 64 -1.60 -12.42 7.72
N TYR A 65 -1.07 -12.94 6.60
CA TYR A 65 -1.85 -13.46 5.47
C TYR A 65 -2.15 -14.97 5.58
N ARG A 66 -3.41 -15.39 5.41
CA ARG A 66 -3.86 -16.80 5.51
C ARG A 66 -4.13 -17.53 4.19
N GLY A 67 -3.73 -17.00 3.04
CA GLY A 67 -3.67 -17.79 1.80
C GLY A 67 -4.90 -17.70 0.89
N ALA A 68 -6.11 -17.75 1.45
CA ALA A 68 -7.35 -17.85 0.67
C ALA A 68 -7.97 -16.50 0.25
N GLU A 69 -7.43 -15.39 0.74
CA GLU A 69 -8.08 -14.08 0.63
C GLU A 69 -7.66 -13.30 -0.63
N LEU A 70 -6.72 -13.79 -1.44
CA LEU A 70 -6.30 -13.13 -2.69
C LEU A 70 -7.06 -13.69 -3.88
N LEU A 71 -7.74 -12.82 -4.62
CA LEU A 71 -8.38 -13.14 -5.90
C LEU A 71 -7.87 -12.15 -6.96
N GLY A 72 -7.05 -12.59 -7.91
CA GLY A 72 -6.48 -11.74 -8.95
C GLY A 72 -5.40 -12.43 -9.78
N SER A 73 -5.23 -11.97 -11.03
CA SER A 73 -4.81 -12.72 -12.23
C SER A 73 -3.41 -13.35 -12.29
N ASP A 74 -2.70 -13.48 -11.18
CA ASP A 74 -1.40 -14.16 -11.12
C ASP A 74 -1.09 -14.46 -9.65
N ALA A 75 -1.92 -15.30 -9.02
CA ALA A 75 -1.55 -15.88 -7.73
C ALA A 75 -0.39 -16.87 -7.97
N PRO A 76 0.82 -16.63 -7.42
CA PRO A 76 1.86 -17.65 -7.38
C PRO A 76 1.51 -18.75 -6.37
#